data_AF-A0A257UE79-F1
#
_entry.id   AF-A0A257UE79-F1
#
_cell.length_a   1.000
_cell.length_b   1.000
_cell.length_c   1.000
_cell.angle_alpha   90.00
_cell.angle_beta   90.00
_cell.angle_gamma   90.00
#
_symmetry.space_group_name_H-M   'P 1'
#
loop_
_entity.id
_entity.type
_entity.pdbx_description
1 polymer ?
#
loop_
_entity_poly.entity_id
_entity_poly.type
_entity_poly.pdbx_seq_one_letter_code
_entity_poly.pdbx_strand_id
1 'polypeptide(L)' 'MITDGDLRRLMEADPDPLAHRAADVMHPGGVTIAPGTLATGALRLLETRRITSLIVAGPDGRVAGMLHVHDLWGVGLF' A
#
# COMPACT_ATOMS: atom_id res chain seq x y z
N MET A 1 -3.44 0.61 -6.28
CA MET A 1 -2.18 1.13 -5.72
C MET A 1 -1.07 0.78 -6.68
N ILE A 2 -0.13 1.70 -6.89
CA ILE A 2 1.15 1.38 -7.52
C ILE A 2 2.18 1.47 -6.41
N THR A 3 3.01 0.45 -6.29
CA THR A 3 4.13 0.43 -5.35
C THR A 3 5.46 0.55 -6.10
N ASP A 4 6.53 0.89 -5.38
CA ASP A 4 7.90 0.83 -5.92
C ASP A 4 8.21 -0.56 -6.49
N GLY A 5 7.74 -1.63 -5.84
CA GLY A 5 7.89 -3.00 -6.33
C GLY A 5 7.19 -3.26 -7.66
N ASP A 6 6.03 -2.64 -7.91
CA ASP A 6 5.34 -2.75 -9.21
C ASP A 6 6.12 -2.00 -10.29
N LEU A 7 6.55 -0.78 -10.00
CA LEU A 7 7.32 0.04 -10.92
C LEU A 7 8.66 -0.63 -11.28
N ARG A 8 9.40 -1.12 -10.28
CA ARG A 8 10.66 -1.83 -10.49
C ARG A 8 10.48 -3.05 -11.40
N ARG A 9 9.46 -3.87 -11.15
CA ARG A 9 9.16 -5.04 -12.01
C ARG A 9 8.78 -4.63 -13.43
N LEU A 10 8.02 -3.55 -13.60
CA LEU A 10 7.66 -3.04 -14.92
C LEU A 10 8.89 -2.55 -15.69
N MET A 11 9.77 -1.80 -15.03
CA MET A 11 11.01 -1.30 -15.64
C MET A 11 12.00 -2.42 -15.99
N GLU A 12 12.02 -3.51 -15.22
CA GLU A 12 12.83 -4.70 -15.53
C GLU A 12 12.28 -5.47 -16.75
N ALA A 13 10.96 -5.44 -16.97
CA ALA A 13 10.29 -6.27 -17.97
C ALA A 13 9.99 -5.54 -19.30
N ASP A 14 9.86 -4.21 -19.29
CA ASP A 14 9.45 -3.41 -20.44
C ASP A 14 10.50 -2.31 -20.73
N PRO A 15 10.99 -2.19 -21.99
CA PRO A 15 11.94 -1.15 -22.38
C PRO A 15 11.34 0.27 -22.45
N ASP A 16 10.02 0.43 -22.49
CA ASP A 16 9.33 1.73 -22.44
C ASP A 16 8.21 1.73 -21.36
N PRO A 17 8.59 1.61 -20.06
CA PRO A 17 7.64 1.43 -18.97
C PRO A 17 6.77 2.66 -18.73
N LEU A 18 7.20 3.84 -19.20
CA LEU A 18 6.50 5.12 -19.00
C LEU A 18 5.41 5.37 -20.06
N ALA A 19 5.32 4.55 -21.11
CA ALA A 19 4.23 4.62 -22.07
C ALA A 19 2.88 4.11 -21.51
N HIS A 20 2.92 3.33 -20.42
CA HIS A 20 1.73 2.75 -19.80
C HIS A 20 0.95 3.76 -18.96
N ARG A 21 -0.37 3.62 -18.91
CA ARG A 21 -1.18 4.41 -17.99
C ARG A 21 -1.08 3.79 -16.60
N ALA A 22 -1.14 4.62 -15.56
CA ALA A 22 -1.17 4.15 -14.17
C ALA A 22 -2.25 3.09 -13.90
N ALA A 23 -3.42 3.22 -14.54
CA ALA A 23 -4.52 2.27 -14.42
C ALA A 23 -4.20 0.87 -14.98
N ASP A 24 -3.29 0.78 -15.94
CA ASP A 24 -2.93 -0.47 -16.63
C ASP A 24 -1.90 -1.28 -15.83
N VAL A 25 -1.15 -0.62 -14.94
CA VAL A 25 -0.03 -1.21 -14.20
C VAL A 25 -0.26 -1.27 -12.69
N MET A 26 -1.30 -0.60 -12.18
CA MET A 26 -1.64 -0.63 -10.77
C MET A 26 -2.21 -1.99 -10.33
N HIS A 27 -1.94 -2.38 -9.09
CA HIS A 27 -2.73 -3.41 -8.42
C HIS A 27 -4.08 -2.81 -7.97
N PRO A 28 -5.22 -3.27 -8.52
CA PRO A 28 -6.53 -2.76 -8.14
C PRO A 28 -6.86 -3.08 -6.67
N GLY A 29 -7.51 -2.16 -5.97
CA GLY A 29 -7.94 -2.35 -4.57
C GLY A 29 -6.83 -2.26 -3.53
N GLY A 30 -5.62 -2.77 -3.80
CA GLY A 30 -4.55 -2.85 -2.81
C GLY A 30 -4.98 -3.60 -1.53
N VAL A 31 -4.22 -3.48 -0.44
CA VAL A 31 -4.67 -3.93 0.87
C VAL A 31 -5.17 -2.73 1.67
N THR A 32 -6.41 -2.81 2.14
CA THR A 32 -7.11 -1.72 2.82
C THR A 32 -7.39 -2.06 4.29
N ILE A 33 -7.38 -1.04 5.15
CA ILE A 33 -7.84 -1.10 6.54
C ILE A 33 -8.89 -0.01 6.80
N ALA A 34 -9.77 -0.25 7.77
CA ALA A 34 -10.79 0.73 8.15
C ALA A 34 -10.19 1.89 8.97
N PRO A 35 -10.76 3.11 8.89
CA PRO A 35 -10.46 4.18 9.82
C PRO A 35 -10.68 3.70 11.26
N GLY A 36 -9.70 3.94 12.14
CA GLY A 36 -9.73 3.48 13.54
C GLY A 36 -9.17 2.09 13.79
N THR A 37 -8.66 1.39 12.76
CA THR A 37 -7.90 0.15 12.95
C THR A 37 -6.71 0.43 13.89
N LEU A 38 -6.55 -0.40 14.93
CA LEU A 38 -5.43 -0.26 15.86
C LEU A 38 -4.09 -0.42 15.14
N ALA A 39 -3.12 0.40 15.53
CA ALA A 39 -1.76 0.39 14.97
C ALA A 39 -1.11 -1.01 15.02
N THR A 40 -1.31 -1.75 16.11
CA THR A 40 -0.87 -3.16 16.24
C THR A 40 -1.50 -4.09 15.21
N GLY A 41 -2.80 -3.91 14.94
CA GLY A 41 -3.52 -4.68 13.92
C GLY A 41 -3.03 -4.35 12.51
N ALA A 42 -2.76 -3.08 12.24
CA ALA A 42 -2.17 -2.64 10.97
C ALA A 42 -0.75 -3.20 10.78
N LEU A 43 0.11 -3.15 11.82
CA LEU A 43 1.45 -3.71 11.79
C LEU A 43 1.43 -5.22 11.48
N ARG A 44 0.60 -5.97 12.19
CA ARG A 44 0.44 -7.41 11.96
C ARG A 44 0.04 -7.71 10.51
N LEU A 45 -0.83 -6.88 9.93
CA LEU A 45 -1.25 -7.06 8.54
C LEU A 45 -0.12 -6.77 7.55
N LEU A 46 0.65 -5.70 7.76
CA LEU A 46 1.86 -5.37 6.99
C LEU A 46 2.85 -6.54 6.99
N GLU A 47 3.17 -7.07 8.16
CA GLU A 47 4.10 -8.20 8.35
C GLU A 47 3.61 -9.48 7.67
N THR A 48 2.35 -9.86 7.94
CA THR A 48 1.76 -11.10 7.42
C THR A 48 1.69 -11.08 5.89
N ARG A 49 1.39 -9.92 5.30
CA ARG A 49 1.29 -9.75 3.84
C ARG A 49 2.63 -9.43 3.18
N ARG A 50 3.69 -9.16 3.96
CA ARG A 50 5.01 -8.70 3.50
C ARG A 50 4.92 -7.47 2.59
N ILE A 51 4.15 -6.48 3.03
CA ILE A 51 4.00 -5.18 2.35
C ILE A 51 4.33 -4.06 3.33
N THR A 52 4.63 -2.87 2.81
CA THR A 52 5.06 -1.72 3.63
C THR A 52 4.01 -0.64 3.76
N SER A 53 2.90 -0.74 3.02
CA SER A 53 1.85 0.28 2.97
C SER A 53 0.45 -0.32 2.98
N LEU A 54 -0.49 0.38 3.61
CA LEU A 54 -1.92 0.08 3.64
C LEU A 54 -2.72 1.31 3.23
N ILE A 55 -3.82 1.10 2.51
CA ILE A 55 -4.80 2.16 2.24
C ILE A 55 -5.76 2.24 3.42
N VAL A 56 -6.03 3.43 3.93
CA VAL A 56 -7.10 3.65 4.91
C VAL A 56 -8.35 4.06 4.13
N ALA A 57 -9.39 3.24 4.15
CA ALA A 57 -10.62 3.48 3.39
C ALA A 57 -11.87 3.19 4.22
N GLY A 58 -12.86 4.07 4.12
CA GLY A 58 -14.16 3.93 4.77
C GLY A 58 -15.03 2.83 4.14
N PRO A 59 -16.17 2.50 4.76
CA PRO A 59 -17.10 1.48 4.27
C PRO A 59 -17.76 1.83 2.93
N ASP A 60 -17.75 3.10 2.53
CA ASP A 60 -18.20 3.57 1.22
C ASP A 60 -17.11 3.43 0.13
N GLY A 61 -15.96 2.83 0.46
CA GLY A 61 -14.82 2.67 -0.44
C GLY A 61 -14.01 3.95 -0.64
N ARG A 62 -14.37 5.06 0.02
CA ARG A 62 -13.61 6.31 -0.10
C ARG A 62 -12.30 6.22 0.68
N VAL A 63 -11.21 6.58 0.01
CA VAL A 63 -9.89 6.67 0.61
C VAL A 63 -9.85 7.85 1.58
N ALA A 64 -9.54 7.55 2.83
CA ALA A 64 -9.32 8.53 3.89
C ALA A 64 -7.82 8.85 4.06
N GLY A 65 -6.92 7.95 3.63
CA GLY A 65 -5.48 8.17 3.71
C GLY A 65 -4.66 6.92 3.39
N MET A 66 -3.40 6.96 3.75
CA MET A 66 -2.45 5.85 3.60
C MET A 66 -1.61 5.73 4.87
N LEU A 67 -1.24 4.51 5.23
CA LEU A 67 -0.34 4.19 6.34
C LEU A 67 0.88 3.47 5.78
N HIS A 68 2.07 4.02 5.99
CA HIS A 68 3.35 3.37 5.73
C HIS A 68 3.89 2.75 7.03
N VAL A 69 4.71 1.70 6.92
CA VAL A 69 5.31 1.04 8.10
C VAL A 69 6.14 2.01 8.97
N HIS A 70 6.73 3.04 8.37
CA HIS A 70 7.50 4.08 9.08
C HIS A 70 6.62 4.97 9.96
N ASP A 71 5.33 5.12 9.66
CA ASP A 71 4.40 5.89 10.49
C ASP A 71 4.14 5.20 11.85
N LEU A 72 4.42 3.90 11.92
CA LEU A 72 4.33 3.09 13.13
C LEU A 72 5.62 3.14 13.97
N TRP A 73 6.66 3.84 13.48
CA TRP A 73 7.86 4.11 14.26
C TRP A 73 7.60 5.31 15.18
N GLY A 74 7.81 5.13 16.48
CA GLY A 74 7.56 6.17 17.49
C GLY A 74 6.29 5.98 18.32
N VAL A 75 5.40 5.04 17.96
CA VAL A 75 4.28 4.60 18.81
C VAL A 75 4.63 3.45 19.77
N GLY A 76 5.93 3.11 19.88
CA GLY A 76 6.43 2.07 20.80
C GLY A 76 6.07 0.63 20.40
N LEU A 77 5.81 0.38 19.11
CA LEU A 77 5.50 -0.94 18.57
C LEU A 77 6.73 -1.74 18.11
N PHE A 78 7.92 -1.29 18.50
CA PHE A 78 9.22 -1.88 18.20
C PHE A 78 10.10 -1.84 19.44
#